data_AF-A0A2I0QG39-F1
#
_entry.id   AF-A0A2I0QG39-F1
#
_cell.length_a   1.000
_cell.length_b   1.000
_cell.length_c   1.000
_cell.angle_alpha   90.00
_cell.angle_beta   90.00
_cell.angle_gamma   90.00
#
_symmetry.space_group_name_H-M   'P 1'
#
loop_
_entity.id
_entity.type
_entity.pdbx_description
1 polymer ?
#
loop_
_entity_poly.entity_id
_entity_poly.type
_entity_poly.pdbx_seq_one_letter_code
_entity_poly.pdbx_strand_id
1 'polypeptide(L)'
;GNVSGNNNVGGLVGDLGRLGGGFYGTSGIYNSYSTGSVNGTTNVGGLVGLFGWDSPVVNNSGWWTGSGPANAIGNISANVTYNQANKSDFYYKSIGIYSAWDFNNVWGIEEGVSYSHLLWTKAKDLFDAVEMLEYLSGQKNFNQLSYSNIPGYYKFVGNENSEITLLDVFALIDKIVTGG
;
A
#
# COMPACT_ATOMS: atom_id res chain seq x y z
N GLY A 1 5.80 3.10 -10.34
CA GLY A 1 5.96 3.62 -11.71
C GLY A 1 7.31 3.21 -12.26
N ASN A 2 7.59 3.39 -13.56
CA ASN A 2 8.91 3.10 -14.11
C ASN A 2 9.95 4.11 -13.61
N VAL A 3 11.18 3.65 -13.38
CA VAL A 3 12.29 4.46 -12.86
C VAL A 3 13.48 4.34 -13.83
N SER A 4 14.11 5.47 -14.14
CA SER A 4 15.33 5.52 -14.94
C SER A 4 16.37 6.44 -14.29
N GLY A 5 17.64 6.11 -14.45
CA GLY A 5 18.77 6.90 -13.98
C GLY A 5 20.10 6.29 -14.41
N ASN A 6 21.21 6.95 -14.10
CA ASN A 6 22.54 6.43 -14.48
C ASN A 6 23.11 5.50 -13.40
N ASN A 7 23.15 5.96 -12.15
CA ASN A 7 23.78 5.27 -11.03
C ASN A 7 22.80 5.09 -9.87
N ASN A 8 22.95 3.99 -9.14
CA ASN A 8 22.22 3.70 -7.90
C ASN A 8 20.70 3.84 -8.11
N VAL A 9 20.17 3.07 -9.05
CA VAL A 9 18.77 3.14 -9.45
C VAL A 9 18.00 2.00 -8.78
N GLY A 10 17.11 2.35 -7.86
CA GLY A 10 16.21 1.40 -7.19
C GLY A 10 14.76 1.70 -7.49
N GLY A 11 13.93 0.66 -7.57
CA GLY A 11 12.49 0.83 -7.74
C GLY A 11 11.77 1.50 -6.57
N LEU A 12 12.36 1.41 -5.36
CA LEU A 12 11.90 2.12 -4.16
C LEU A 12 12.90 3.19 -3.71
N VAL A 13 14.18 2.85 -3.61
CA VAL A 13 15.22 3.72 -3.04
C VAL A 13 16.51 3.64 -3.86
N GLY A 14 17.09 4.79 -4.21
CA GLY A 14 18.36 4.81 -4.97
C GLY A 14 19.56 4.34 -4.12
N ASP A 15 19.73 4.94 -2.95
CA ASP A 15 20.78 4.61 -1.99
C ASP A 15 20.14 4.35 -0.61
N LEU A 16 20.26 3.12 -0.13
CA LEU A 16 19.74 2.72 1.17
C LEU A 16 20.92 2.50 2.11
N GLY A 17 20.93 3.28 3.19
CA GLY A 17 22.01 3.26 4.17
C GLY A 17 23.00 4.40 4.00
N ARG A 18 24.08 4.38 4.79
CA ARG A 18 25.13 5.40 4.76
C ARG A 18 26.39 4.88 4.06
N LEU A 19 27.00 5.75 3.25
CA LEU A 19 28.29 5.50 2.60
C LEU A 19 29.50 6.04 3.41
N GLY A 20 29.34 6.38 4.69
CA GLY A 20 30.41 6.94 5.51
C GLY A 20 30.25 6.70 7.01
N GLY A 21 31.34 6.41 7.72
CA GLY A 21 31.36 6.01 9.13
C GLY A 21 30.79 7.06 10.08
N GLY A 22 29.75 6.70 10.81
CA GLY A 22 29.07 7.51 11.81
C GLY A 22 27.77 6.82 12.18
N PHE A 23 27.71 6.26 13.39
CA PHE A 23 26.52 5.58 13.91
C PHE A 23 25.41 6.60 14.11
N TYR A 24 24.18 6.32 13.65
CA TYR A 24 22.90 6.46 14.37
C TYR A 24 21.76 6.09 13.40
N GLY A 25 21.11 4.94 13.63
CA GLY A 25 19.89 4.48 12.94
C GLY A 25 20.12 3.33 11.94
N THR A 26 19.38 2.23 12.08
CA THR A 26 19.31 1.16 11.06
C THR A 26 18.34 1.60 9.96
N SER A 27 18.84 1.79 8.75
CA SER A 27 17.98 2.06 7.58
C SER A 27 17.29 0.76 7.14
N GLY A 28 15.99 0.81 6.82
CA GLY A 28 15.33 -0.40 6.35
C GLY A 28 14.05 -0.20 5.55
N ILE A 29 13.76 -1.21 4.73
CA ILE A 29 12.56 -1.35 3.91
C ILE A 29 11.83 -2.61 4.39
N TYR A 30 10.56 -2.46 4.72
CA TYR A 30 9.74 -3.52 5.28
C TYR A 30 8.40 -3.58 4.55
N ASN A 31 7.89 -4.79 4.31
CA ASN A 31 6.52 -5.02 3.83
C ASN A 31 6.18 -4.20 2.57
N SER A 32 7.13 -4.05 1.64
CA SER A 32 7.04 -3.11 0.53
C SER A 32 7.33 -3.80 -0.79
N TYR A 33 6.83 -3.24 -1.90
CA TYR A 33 7.13 -3.80 -3.21
C TYR A 33 7.25 -2.75 -4.32
N SER A 34 7.99 -3.11 -5.38
CA SER A 34 8.10 -2.32 -6.61
C SER A 34 7.74 -3.16 -7.83
N THR A 35 6.87 -2.62 -8.69
CA THR A 35 6.38 -3.26 -9.91
C THR A 35 6.74 -2.50 -11.18
N GLY A 36 7.47 -1.39 -11.02
CA GLY A 36 7.97 -0.59 -12.12
C GLY A 36 9.19 -1.22 -12.78
N SER A 37 9.36 -0.99 -14.08
CA SER A 37 10.65 -1.24 -14.73
C SER A 37 11.69 -0.28 -14.18
N VAL A 38 12.88 -0.80 -13.85
CA VAL A 38 14.01 -0.02 -13.32
C VAL A 38 15.17 -0.12 -14.31
N ASN A 39 15.62 1.01 -14.86
CA ASN A 39 16.67 1.05 -15.87
C ASN A 39 17.82 1.95 -15.43
N GLY A 40 19.05 1.48 -15.56
CA GLY A 40 20.23 2.30 -15.37
C GLY A 40 21.53 1.61 -15.76
N THR A 41 22.66 2.22 -15.41
CA THR A 41 23.99 1.76 -15.86
C THR A 41 24.76 1.06 -14.75
N THR A 42 24.72 1.59 -13.53
CA THR A 42 25.51 1.04 -12.40
C THR A 42 24.64 0.94 -11.16
N ASN A 43 24.76 -0.17 -10.43
CA ASN A 43 23.99 -0.47 -9.21
C ASN A 43 22.48 -0.31 -9.45
N VAL A 44 21.91 -1.22 -10.25
CA VAL A 44 20.49 -1.22 -10.60
C VAL A 44 19.79 -2.39 -9.90
N GLY A 45 18.87 -2.08 -9.00
CA GLY A 45 18.12 -3.09 -8.26
C GLY A 45 16.62 -2.86 -8.31
N GLY A 46 15.86 -3.94 -8.22
CA GLY A 46 14.39 -3.87 -8.27
C GLY A 46 13.77 -3.10 -7.11
N LEU A 47 14.44 -3.11 -5.96
CA LEU A 47 14.06 -2.36 -4.76
C LEU A 47 15.05 -1.23 -4.48
N VAL A 48 16.33 -1.55 -4.42
CA VAL A 48 17.41 -0.64 -3.99
C VAL A 48 18.52 -0.59 -5.02
N GLY A 49 18.98 0.60 -5.39
CA GLY A 49 20.15 0.74 -6.26
C GLY A 49 21.44 0.33 -5.54
N LEU A 50 21.80 1.06 -4.49
CA LEU A 50 23.00 0.87 -3.69
C LEU A 50 22.68 0.58 -2.23
N PHE A 51 23.33 -0.45 -1.70
CA PHE A 51 23.35 -0.83 -0.29
C PHE A 51 24.57 -0.24 0.39
N GLY A 52 24.35 0.58 1.43
CA GLY A 52 25.39 1.18 2.25
C GLY A 52 26.06 0.21 3.23
N TRP A 53 26.99 0.73 4.03
CA TRP A 53 27.84 -0.05 4.95
C TRP A 53 27.27 -0.22 6.36
N ASP A 54 26.18 0.47 6.67
CA ASP A 54 25.46 0.38 7.95
C ASP A 54 24.59 -0.87 8.09
N SER A 55 24.79 -1.87 7.21
CA SER A 55 23.98 -3.08 7.13
C SER A 55 22.48 -2.79 7.12
N PRO A 56 21.98 -2.05 6.11
CA PRO A 56 20.56 -1.79 6.00
C PRO A 56 19.75 -3.09 5.96
N VAL A 57 18.46 -3.01 6.24
CA VAL A 57 17.59 -4.18 6.27
C VAL A 57 16.55 -4.07 5.16
N VAL A 58 16.42 -5.10 4.33
CA VAL A 58 15.26 -5.25 3.45
C VAL A 58 14.57 -6.55 3.84
N ASN A 59 13.32 -6.45 4.29
CA ASN A 59 12.59 -7.56 4.86
C ASN A 59 11.15 -7.60 4.35
N ASN A 60 10.63 -8.81 4.15
CA ASN A 60 9.30 -9.07 3.61
C ASN A 60 8.92 -8.15 2.43
N SER A 61 9.82 -8.06 1.45
CA SER A 61 9.68 -7.12 0.34
C SER A 61 9.95 -7.82 -0.98
N GLY A 62 9.39 -7.29 -2.08
CA GLY A 62 9.51 -7.95 -3.37
C GLY A 62 9.46 -7.02 -4.58
N TRP A 63 9.97 -7.51 -5.70
CA TRP A 63 10.00 -6.71 -6.93
C TRP A 63 9.61 -7.51 -8.17
N TRP A 64 9.10 -6.80 -9.16
CA TRP A 64 8.84 -7.36 -10.48
C TRP A 64 10.14 -7.46 -11.28
N THR A 65 10.49 -8.67 -11.73
CA THR A 65 11.74 -8.94 -12.47
C THR A 65 11.58 -8.85 -13.98
N GLY A 66 10.35 -8.88 -14.53
CA GLY A 66 10.03 -9.14 -15.94
C GLY A 66 11.12 -8.76 -16.96
N SER A 67 11.14 -7.50 -17.43
CA SER A 67 12.27 -6.94 -18.19
C SER A 67 13.18 -6.06 -17.32
N GLY A 68 13.03 -6.17 -16.00
CA GLY A 68 13.71 -5.35 -15.01
C GLY A 68 15.00 -5.98 -14.48
N PRO A 69 15.56 -5.41 -13.40
CA PRO A 69 16.78 -5.91 -12.78
C PRO A 69 16.58 -7.31 -12.18
N ALA A 70 17.59 -8.17 -12.38
CA ALA A 70 17.62 -9.53 -11.87
C ALA A 70 17.76 -9.60 -10.33
N ASN A 71 18.33 -8.56 -9.72
CA ASN A 71 18.56 -8.49 -8.28
C ASN A 71 17.65 -7.44 -7.63
N ALA A 72 17.26 -7.68 -6.38
CA ALA A 72 16.54 -6.67 -5.59
C ALA A 72 17.43 -5.46 -5.28
N ILE A 73 18.72 -5.72 -5.06
CA ILE A 73 19.72 -4.74 -4.66
C ILE A 73 20.81 -4.70 -5.74
N GLY A 74 21.17 -3.51 -6.22
CA GLY A 74 21.99 -3.36 -7.42
C GLY A 74 23.49 -3.66 -7.24
N ASN A 75 24.04 -3.47 -6.04
CA ASN A 75 25.48 -3.67 -5.77
C ASN A 75 25.81 -4.99 -5.05
N ILE A 76 24.82 -5.80 -4.69
CA ILE A 76 25.02 -7.10 -4.02
C ILE A 76 23.99 -8.12 -4.52
N SER A 77 24.35 -9.41 -4.56
CA SER A 77 23.45 -10.50 -4.96
C SER A 77 22.45 -10.89 -3.86
N ALA A 78 21.91 -9.91 -3.14
CA ALA A 78 20.89 -10.14 -2.14
C ALA A 78 19.53 -10.33 -2.82
N ASN A 79 19.10 -11.59 -2.90
CA ASN A 79 17.73 -11.93 -3.26
C ASN A 79 16.85 -11.75 -2.03
N VAL A 80 16.18 -10.61 -1.97
CA VAL A 80 15.17 -10.35 -0.95
C VAL A 80 13.85 -11.03 -1.34
N THR A 81 12.90 -11.07 -0.42
CA THR A 81 12.03 -12.21 -0.12
C THR A 81 11.09 -12.69 -1.23
N TYR A 82 10.83 -11.89 -2.27
CA TYR A 82 9.96 -12.32 -3.36
C TYR A 82 10.25 -11.61 -4.68
N ASN A 83 10.29 -12.36 -5.78
CA ASN A 83 10.31 -11.78 -7.11
C ASN A 83 9.48 -12.62 -8.09
N GLN A 84 8.87 -11.96 -9.08
CA GLN A 84 8.21 -12.61 -10.20
C GLN A 84 8.37 -11.82 -11.49
N ALA A 85 8.52 -12.55 -12.59
CA ALA A 85 8.57 -11.98 -13.93
C ALA A 85 7.17 -11.69 -14.49
N ASN A 86 6.16 -12.46 -14.08
CA ASN A 86 4.77 -12.27 -14.46
C ASN A 86 4.07 -11.36 -13.43
N LYS A 87 3.42 -10.28 -13.90
CA LYS A 87 2.71 -9.35 -13.02
C LYS A 87 1.45 -9.95 -12.40
N SER A 88 0.72 -10.80 -13.12
CA SER A 88 -0.44 -11.50 -12.56
C SER A 88 -0.01 -12.40 -11.41
N ASP A 89 1.07 -13.16 -11.58
CA ASP A 89 1.60 -14.02 -10.52
C ASP A 89 2.06 -13.21 -9.30
N PHE A 90 2.47 -11.95 -9.49
CA PHE A 90 2.87 -11.01 -8.44
C PHE A 90 1.68 -10.44 -7.62
N TYR A 91 0.45 -10.48 -8.14
CA TYR A 91 -0.73 -9.88 -7.49
C TYR A 91 -1.62 -10.88 -6.73
N TYR A 92 -1.17 -12.12 -6.52
CA TYR A 92 -1.89 -13.07 -5.66
C TYR A 92 -1.62 -12.81 -4.18
N LYS A 93 -2.65 -12.78 -3.31
CA LYS A 93 -2.48 -12.55 -1.86
C LYS A 93 -1.72 -13.67 -1.16
N SER A 94 -1.60 -14.84 -1.78
CA SER A 94 -0.82 -15.98 -1.29
C SER A 94 0.69 -15.69 -1.17
N ILE A 95 1.14 -14.53 -1.64
CA ILE A 95 2.50 -14.05 -1.54
C ILE A 95 2.75 -13.43 -0.16
N GLY A 96 3.86 -13.83 0.48
CA GLY A 96 4.23 -13.40 1.83
C GLY A 96 4.27 -11.86 2.05
N ILE A 97 4.54 -11.07 1.00
CA ILE A 97 4.58 -9.59 1.09
C ILE A 97 3.26 -9.00 1.60
N TYR A 98 2.13 -9.66 1.30
CA TYR A 98 0.79 -9.21 1.67
C TYR A 98 0.35 -9.67 3.06
N SER A 99 1.08 -10.60 3.69
CA SER A 99 0.73 -11.15 5.02
C SER A 99 0.75 -10.09 6.13
N ALA A 100 1.52 -9.02 5.94
CA ALA A 100 1.60 -7.89 6.87
C ALA A 100 0.57 -6.78 6.56
N TRP A 101 -0.21 -6.91 5.49
CA TRP A 101 -1.13 -5.87 5.01
C TRP A 101 -2.56 -6.23 5.38
N ASP A 102 -3.33 -5.24 5.85
CA ASP A 102 -4.73 -5.44 6.20
C ASP A 102 -5.63 -5.37 4.96
N PHE A 103 -5.89 -6.54 4.36
CA PHE A 103 -6.83 -6.70 3.25
C PHE A 103 -8.30 -6.86 3.67
N ASN A 104 -8.59 -6.81 4.97
CA ASN A 104 -9.95 -6.83 5.49
C ASN A 104 -10.52 -5.42 5.60
N ASN A 105 -9.68 -4.43 5.94
CA ASN A 105 -10.13 -3.09 6.28
C ASN A 105 -9.50 -1.96 5.47
N VAL A 106 -8.25 -2.11 4.99
CA VAL A 106 -7.48 -0.98 4.42
C VAL A 106 -7.21 -1.17 2.94
N TRP A 107 -6.81 -2.37 2.53
CA TRP A 107 -6.36 -2.66 1.16
C TRP A 107 -7.26 -3.65 0.44
N GLY A 108 -7.46 -3.39 -0.85
CA GLY A 108 -8.17 -4.22 -1.80
C GLY A 108 -7.19 -4.68 -2.86
N ILE A 109 -7.40 -5.87 -3.39
CA ILE A 109 -6.66 -6.38 -4.55
C ILE A 109 -7.53 -7.43 -5.22
N GLU A 110 -7.59 -7.34 -6.55
CA GLU A 110 -8.16 -8.39 -7.38
C GLU A 110 -7.00 -9.30 -7.80
N GLU A 111 -7.00 -10.53 -7.26
CA GLU A 111 -5.88 -11.44 -7.42
C GLU A 111 -5.57 -11.73 -8.89
N GLY A 112 -4.30 -11.59 -9.27
CA GLY A 112 -3.87 -11.80 -10.64
C GLY A 112 -4.16 -10.63 -11.60
N VAL A 113 -4.86 -9.59 -11.15
CA VAL A 113 -5.41 -8.55 -12.04
C VAL A 113 -4.90 -7.16 -11.69
N SER A 114 -4.99 -6.74 -10.43
CA SER A 114 -4.76 -5.34 -10.06
C SER A 114 -3.63 -5.14 -9.06
N TYR A 115 -3.07 -3.93 -9.05
CA TYR A 115 -2.29 -3.46 -7.93
C TYR A 115 -3.17 -3.38 -6.68
N SER A 116 -2.54 -3.54 -5.51
CA SER A 116 -3.21 -3.16 -4.27
C SER A 116 -3.70 -1.71 -4.36
N HIS A 117 -4.92 -1.50 -3.92
CA HIS A 117 -5.59 -0.21 -3.88
C HIS A 117 -6.24 -0.07 -2.53
N LEU A 118 -6.47 1.16 -2.07
CA LEU A 118 -7.20 1.35 -0.83
C LEU A 118 -8.63 0.81 -1.01
N LEU A 119 -9.14 0.07 -0.02
CA LEU A 119 -10.57 -0.23 0.04
C LEU A 119 -11.29 1.06 0.39
N TRP A 120 -11.84 1.70 -0.62
CA TRP A 120 -12.87 2.72 -0.42
C TRP A 120 -14.23 2.04 -0.50
N THR A 121 -14.47 0.97 0.27
CA THR A 121 -15.85 0.61 0.60
C THR A 121 -16.29 1.55 1.71
N LYS A 122 -16.43 2.81 1.31
CA LYS A 122 -17.26 3.75 2.04
C LYS A 122 -18.71 3.40 1.74
N ALA A 123 -19.60 3.87 2.59
CA ALA A 123 -20.99 3.95 2.23
C ALA A 123 -21.16 4.53 0.81
N LYS A 124 -22.10 3.99 0.06
CA LYS A 124 -22.20 4.26 -1.38
C LYS A 124 -23.63 4.45 -1.84
N ASP A 125 -24.60 4.07 -1.02
CA ASP A 125 -25.99 4.12 -1.38
C ASP A 125 -26.87 4.69 -0.26
N LEU A 126 -28.16 4.82 -0.59
CA LEU A 126 -29.13 5.45 0.30
C LEU A 126 -29.37 4.60 1.56
N PHE A 127 -29.18 3.27 1.51
CA PHE A 127 -29.37 2.42 2.68
C PHE A 127 -28.31 2.72 3.73
N ASP A 128 -27.07 2.95 3.28
CA ASP A 128 -26.00 3.37 4.19
C ASP A 128 -26.30 4.73 4.84
N ALA A 129 -26.81 5.69 4.06
CA ALA A 129 -27.21 7.00 4.58
C ALA A 129 -28.33 6.89 5.62
N VAL A 130 -29.30 5.99 5.39
CA VAL A 130 -30.37 5.69 6.36
C VAL A 130 -29.80 5.10 7.65
N GLU A 131 -28.89 4.13 7.56
CA GLU A 131 -28.26 3.56 8.76
C GLU A 131 -27.49 4.61 9.57
N MET A 132 -26.78 5.53 8.90
CA MET A 132 -26.11 6.64 9.57
C MET A 132 -27.10 7.55 10.32
N LEU A 133 -28.28 7.81 9.74
CA LEU A 133 -29.34 8.58 10.39
C LEU A 133 -30.00 7.82 11.55
N GLU A 134 -30.18 6.51 11.43
CA GLU A 134 -30.65 5.64 12.52
C GLU A 134 -29.66 5.64 13.70
N TYR A 135 -28.35 5.65 13.41
CA TYR A 135 -27.33 5.84 14.43
C TYR A 135 -27.41 7.22 15.11
N LEU A 136 -27.42 8.29 14.30
CA LEU A 136 -27.45 9.67 14.80
C LEU A 136 -28.74 10.01 15.59
N SER A 137 -29.85 9.36 15.25
CA SER A 137 -31.13 9.51 15.97
C SER A 137 -31.21 8.66 17.25
N GLY A 138 -30.21 7.81 17.52
CA GLY A 138 -30.19 6.89 18.66
C GLY A 138 -31.09 5.66 18.49
N GLN A 139 -31.63 5.41 17.30
CA GLN A 139 -32.39 4.20 16.99
C GLN A 139 -31.48 2.97 16.90
N LYS A 140 -30.23 3.15 16.46
CA LYS A 140 -29.18 2.13 16.42
C LYS A 140 -27.96 2.58 17.21
N ASN A 141 -27.34 1.65 17.93
CA ASN A 141 -25.98 1.78 18.41
C ASN A 141 -24.99 1.50 17.28
N PHE A 142 -23.74 1.97 17.41
CA PHE A 142 -22.72 1.81 16.36
C PHE A 142 -22.53 0.34 15.95
N ASN A 143 -22.50 -0.59 16.90
CA ASN A 143 -22.35 -2.03 16.65
C ASN A 143 -23.57 -2.70 15.98
N GLN A 144 -24.67 -1.97 15.76
CA GLN A 144 -25.86 -2.44 15.05
C GLN A 144 -25.88 -2.00 13.58
N LEU A 145 -24.91 -1.20 13.14
CA LEU A 145 -24.77 -0.82 11.73
C LEU A 145 -24.18 -1.96 10.92
N SER A 146 -24.67 -2.13 9.69
CA SER A 146 -24.35 -3.27 8.83
C SER A 146 -22.85 -3.41 8.57
N TYR A 147 -22.12 -2.30 8.52
CA TYR A 147 -20.68 -2.25 8.25
C TYR A 147 -19.89 -1.62 9.40
N SER A 148 -20.40 -1.72 10.63
CA SER A 148 -19.74 -1.23 11.85
C SER A 148 -18.37 -1.88 12.11
N ASN A 149 -18.14 -3.07 11.56
CA ASN A 149 -16.87 -3.78 11.60
C ASN A 149 -15.83 -3.27 10.60
N ILE A 150 -16.22 -2.41 9.64
CA ILE A 150 -15.33 -1.81 8.65
C ILE A 150 -14.94 -0.41 9.14
N PRO A 151 -13.69 -0.21 9.61
CA PRO A 151 -13.24 1.08 10.11
C PRO A 151 -13.41 2.17 9.05
N GLY A 152 -14.17 3.21 9.42
CA GLY A 152 -14.36 4.38 8.57
C GLY A 152 -15.32 4.20 7.40
N TYR A 153 -16.08 3.09 7.33
CA TYR A 153 -17.10 2.88 6.29
C TYR A 153 -18.06 4.08 6.15
N TYR A 154 -18.55 4.60 7.27
CA TYR A 154 -19.50 5.71 7.33
C TYR A 154 -18.84 7.11 7.45
N LYS A 155 -17.54 7.27 7.17
CA LYS A 155 -16.82 8.56 7.31
C LYS A 155 -16.56 9.26 5.97
N PHE A 156 -17.16 10.44 5.75
CA PHE A 156 -17.07 11.25 4.53
C PHE A 156 -16.52 12.66 4.76
N VAL A 157 -16.69 13.27 5.95
CA VAL A 157 -16.24 14.64 6.24
C VAL A 157 -15.76 14.79 7.70
N GLY A 158 -14.44 14.95 7.87
CA GLY A 158 -13.87 15.60 9.05
C GLY A 158 -13.57 14.75 10.30
N ASN A 159 -12.32 14.92 10.74
CA ASN A 159 -11.63 14.63 12.02
C ASN A 159 -11.27 13.19 12.43
N GLU A 160 -10.16 13.10 13.16
CA GLU A 160 -9.45 11.91 13.67
C GLU A 160 -10.24 11.10 14.71
N ASN A 161 -11.42 11.59 15.13
CA ASN A 161 -12.29 10.91 16.08
C ASN A 161 -13.19 9.86 15.40
N SER A 162 -13.59 8.85 16.16
CA SER A 162 -14.30 7.66 15.70
C SER A 162 -15.80 7.84 15.42
N GLU A 163 -16.37 9.03 15.56
CA GLU A 163 -17.83 9.25 15.54
C GLU A 163 -18.36 9.58 14.13
N ILE A 164 -19.55 9.06 13.81
CA ILE A 164 -20.31 9.39 12.59
C ILE A 164 -21.05 10.72 12.84
N THR A 165 -21.00 11.65 11.89
CA THR A 165 -21.62 12.97 11.99
C THR A 165 -22.67 13.20 10.91
N LEU A 166 -23.51 14.24 11.09
CA LEU A 166 -24.47 14.64 10.06
C LEU A 166 -23.79 15.16 8.79
N LEU A 167 -22.57 15.70 8.88
CA LEU A 167 -21.80 16.12 7.70
C LEU A 167 -21.41 14.90 6.86
N ASP A 168 -21.10 13.76 7.50
CA ASP A 168 -20.81 12.52 6.80
C ASP A 168 -22.00 12.06 5.96
N VAL A 169 -23.21 12.14 6.53
CA VAL A 169 -24.46 11.80 5.85
C VAL A 169 -24.69 12.69 4.64
N PHE A 170 -24.52 14.01 4.80
CA PHE A 170 -24.75 14.95 3.70
C PHE A 170 -23.77 14.77 2.55
N ALA A 171 -22.49 14.50 2.84
CA ALA A 171 -21.52 14.23 1.78
C ALA A 171 -21.79 12.91 1.05
N LEU A 172 -22.28 11.88 1.75
CA LEU A 172 -22.74 10.65 1.10
C LEU A 172 -23.95 10.91 0.19
N ILE A 173 -24.96 11.64 0.67
CA ILE A 173 -26.15 11.98 -0.13
C ILE A 173 -25.77 12.81 -1.36
N ASP A 174 -24.90 13.82 -1.20
CA ASP A 174 -24.39 14.62 -2.32
C ASP A 174 -23.74 13.72 -3.38
N LYS A 175 -22.84 12.83 -2.96
CA LYS A 175 -22.19 11.86 -3.85
C LYS A 175 -23.17 10.95 -4.60
N ILE A 176 -24.21 10.46 -3.92
CA ILE A 176 -25.26 9.62 -4.52
C ILE A 176 -26.02 10.40 -5.59
N VAL A 177 -26.38 11.65 -5.30
CA VAL A 177 -27.20 12.50 -6.19
C VAL A 177 -26.40 12.99 -7.40
N THR A 178 -25.12 13.30 -7.23
CA THR A 178 -24.27 13.82 -8.31
C THR A 178 -23.64 12.73 -9.17
N GLY A 179 -23.78 11.45 -8.81
CA GLY A 179 -23.20 10.32 -9.55
C GLY A 179 -21.67 10.26 -9.51
N GLY A 180 -21.09 10.69 -8.37
CA GLY A 180 -19.63 10.78 -8.18
C GLY A 180 -18.89 9.45 -8.21
#